data_AF-K7P546-F1
#
_entry.id   AF-K7P546-F1
#
_cell.length_a   1.000
_cell.length_b   1.000
_cell.length_c   1.000
_cell.angle_alpha   90.00
_cell.angle_beta   90.00
_cell.angle_gamma   90.00
#
_symmetry.space_group_name_H-M   'P 1'
#
loop_
_entity.id
_entity.type
_entity.pdbx_description
1 polymer ?
#
loop_
_entity_poly.entity_id
_entity_poly.type
_entity_poly.pdbx_seq_one_letter_code
_entity_poly.pdbx_strand_id
1 'polypeptide(L)' 'IGNVGVMRSALEACHKGWGTSVIVGVAASGQEIATRPFQLVTGRTWKGTAFGGWKSVDSVPKLVSEYM' A
#
# COMPACT_ATOMS: atom_id res chain seq x y z
N ILE A 1 -6.56 11.47 4.41
CA ILE A 1 -6.10 10.11 4.04
C ILE A 1 -4.71 9.95 4.65
N GLY A 2 -4.50 8.90 5.47
CA GLY A 2 -3.35 8.82 6.39
C GLY A 2 -3.69 8.28 7.78
N ASN A 3 -4.82 7.57 7.93
CA ASN A 3 -5.26 7.02 9.21
C ASN A 3 -4.68 5.62 9.40
N VAL A 4 -3.85 5.42 10.43
CA VAL A 4 -3.16 4.15 10.71
C VAL A 4 -4.10 3.02 11.10
N GLY A 5 -5.25 3.33 11.71
CA GLY A 5 -6.30 2.35 12.00
C GLY A 5 -6.88 1.75 10.73
N VAL A 6 -7.18 2.59 9.74
CA VAL A 6 -7.66 2.14 8.42
C VAL A 6 -6.59 1.33 7.69
N MET A 7 -5.32 1.73 7.78
CA MET A 7 -4.22 0.96 7.18
C MET A 7 -4.13 -0.47 7.75
N ARG A 8 -4.28 -0.62 9.08
CA ARG A 8 -4.36 -1.93 9.72
C ARG A 8 -5.58 -2.72 9.25
N SER A 9 -6.76 -2.10 9.26
CA SER A 9 -8.00 -2.75 8.79
C SER A 9 -7.87 -3.23 7.35
N ALA A 10 -7.21 -2.45 6.48
CA ALA A 10 -6.96 -2.85 5.09
C ALA A 10 -6.11 -4.11 4.99
N LEU A 11 -5.05 -4.25 5.81
CA LEU A 11 -4.26 -5.49 5.86
C LEU A 11 -5.08 -6.67 6.37
N GLU A 12 -5.81 -6.50 7.47
CA GLU A 12 -6.56 -7.61 8.09
C GLU A 12 -7.74 -8.08 7.21
N ALA A 13 -8.27 -7.20 6.36
CA ALA A 13 -9.28 -7.53 5.35
C ALA A 13 -8.70 -8.29 4.13
N CYS A 14 -7.38 -8.30 3.92
CA CYS A 14 -6.77 -9.06 2.83
C CYS A 14 -6.97 -10.56 3.03
N HIS A 15 -7.09 -11.27 1.91
CA HIS A 15 -7.27 -12.73 1.92
C HIS A 15 -6.10 -13.45 2.58
N LYS A 16 -6.40 -14.42 3.46
CA LYS A 16 -5.38 -15.23 4.13
C LYS A 16 -4.64 -16.08 3.11
N GLY A 17 -3.31 -16.11 3.16
CA GLY A 17 -2.46 -16.95 2.31
C GLY A 17 -1.78 -16.19 1.17
N TRP A 18 -2.43 -15.17 0.59
CA TRP A 18 -1.88 -14.45 -0.58
C TRP A 18 -2.23 -12.96 -0.67
N GLY A 19 -3.13 -12.46 0.19
CA GLY A 19 -3.63 -11.09 0.08
C GLY A 19 -2.53 -10.05 0.31
N THR A 20 -2.51 -9.01 -0.52
CA THR A 20 -1.53 -7.91 -0.41
C THR A 20 -2.25 -6.59 -0.13
N SER A 21 -1.84 -5.91 0.93
CA SER A 21 -2.27 -4.54 1.26
C SER A 21 -1.18 -3.55 0.89
N VAL A 22 -1.54 -2.51 0.15
CA VAL A 22 -0.61 -1.45 -0.30
C VAL A 22 -1.04 -0.12 0.31
N ILE A 23 -0.20 0.45 1.16
CA ILE A 23 -0.40 1.79 1.72
C ILE A 23 -0.02 2.83 0.66
N VAL A 24 -1.00 3.64 0.28
CA VAL A 24 -0.82 4.83 -0.57
C VAL A 24 -0.96 6.13 0.24
N GLY A 25 -1.77 6.11 1.30
CA GLY A 25 -1.99 7.27 2.16
C GLY A 25 -0.79 7.59 3.05
N VAL A 26 -0.52 8.89 3.24
CA VAL A 26 0.60 9.37 4.06
C VAL A 26 0.10 9.65 5.48
N ALA A 27 0.66 8.94 6.47
CA ALA A 27 0.32 9.16 7.88
C ALA A 27 0.99 10.42 8.43
N ALA A 28 0.41 11.01 9.49
CA ALA A 28 1.03 12.13 10.21
C ALA A 28 2.31 11.71 10.94
N SER A 29 3.15 12.68 11.27
CA SER A 29 4.40 12.44 12.01
C SER A 29 4.15 11.73 13.34
N GLY A 30 5.03 10.78 13.69
CA GLY A 30 4.95 10.01 14.93
C GLY A 30 3.84 8.95 14.99
N GLN A 31 3.11 8.72 13.90
CA GLN A 31 2.11 7.65 13.83
C GLN A 31 2.75 6.31 13.45
N GLU A 32 2.30 5.24 14.10
CA GLU A 32 2.78 3.88 13.85
C GLU A 32 1.66 2.99 13.31
N ILE A 33 2.02 2.11 12.38
CA ILE A 33 1.16 1.01 11.94
C ILE A 33 1.53 -0.25 12.73
N ALA A 34 0.52 -1.00 13.16
CA ALA A 34 0.71 -2.23 13.92
C ALA A 34 -0.33 -3.28 13.55
N THR A 35 0.07 -4.55 13.60
CA THR A 35 -0.82 -5.71 13.48
C THR A 35 -0.22 -6.90 14.22
N ARG A 36 -0.96 -8.01 14.33
CA ARG A 36 -0.41 -9.27 14.86
C ARG A 36 0.50 -9.91 13.81
N PRO A 37 1.75 -10.30 14.14
CA PRO A 37 2.68 -10.92 13.18
C PRO A 37 2.11 -12.14 12.45
N PHE A 38 1.19 -12.87 13.11
CA PHE A 38 0.47 -14.00 12.53
C PHE A 38 -0.30 -13.63 11.24
N GLN A 39 -0.73 -12.39 11.08
CA GLN A 39 -1.36 -11.91 9.83
C GLN A 39 -0.40 -12.07 8.64
N LEU A 40 0.89 -11.77 8.83
CA LEU A 40 1.92 -11.89 7.80
C LEU A 40 2.42 -13.33 7.65
N VAL A 41 2.63 -14.03 8.76
CA VAL A 41 3.03 -15.46 8.76
C VAL A 41 2.01 -16.32 7.99
N THR A 42 0.72 -15.98 8.08
CA THR A 42 -0.34 -16.65 7.34
C THR A 42 -0.50 -16.16 5.90
N GLY A 43 0.52 -15.52 5.32
CA GLY A 43 0.62 -15.26 3.88
C GLY A 43 0.09 -13.91 3.41
N ARG A 44 -0.26 -12.99 4.32
CA ARG A 44 -0.54 -11.60 3.89
C ARG A 44 0.75 -10.83 3.69
N THR A 45 0.75 -9.92 2.73
CA THR A 45 1.88 -9.03 2.47
C THR A 45 1.46 -7.58 2.69
N TRP A 46 2.31 -6.80 3.37
CA TRP A 46 2.08 -5.36 3.56
C TRP A 46 3.18 -4.57 2.86
N LYS A 47 2.79 -3.66 1.96
CA LYS A 47 3.72 -2.84 1.15
C LYS A 47 3.30 -1.38 1.20
N GLY A 48 4.21 -0.49 0.80
CA GLY A 48 3.93 0.91 0.51
C GLY A 48 4.22 1.24 -0.95
N THR A 49 3.67 2.35 -1.44
CA THR A 49 4.04 2.91 -2.75
C THR A 49 4.11 4.42 -2.68
N ALA A 50 5.02 4.99 -3.46
CA ALA A 50 5.11 6.42 -3.72
C ALA A 50 4.96 6.63 -5.22
N PHE A 51 4.10 7.56 -5.62
CA PHE A 51 3.83 7.86 -7.03
C PHE A 51 3.51 6.60 -7.87
N GLY A 52 2.79 5.63 -7.27
CA GLY A 52 2.43 4.37 -7.94
C GLY A 52 3.61 3.45 -8.29
N GLY A 53 4.85 3.79 -7.91
CA GLY A 53 6.05 3.09 -8.36
C GLY A 53 6.53 3.52 -9.76
N TRP A 54 5.97 4.59 -10.32
CA TRP A 54 6.33 5.06 -11.65
C TRP A 54 7.69 5.74 -11.65
N LYS A 55 8.52 5.40 -12.65
CA LYS A 55 9.72 6.18 -12.98
C LYS A 55 9.26 7.38 -13.80
N SER A 56 9.19 8.56 -13.17
CA SER A 56 8.49 9.73 -13.70
C SER A 56 8.86 10.06 -15.15
N VAL A 57 10.15 10.26 -15.43
CA VAL A 57 10.65 10.67 -16.76
C VAL A 57 10.25 9.68 -17.86
N ASP A 58 10.36 8.37 -17.58
CA ASP A 58 10.11 7.33 -18.57
C ASP A 58 8.63 6.93 -18.68
N SER A 59 7.88 7.04 -17.59
CA SER A 59 6.54 6.45 -17.45
C SER A 59 5.43 7.46 -17.70
N VAL A 60 5.60 8.72 -17.29
CA VAL A 60 4.56 9.75 -17.44
C VAL A 60 4.25 10.03 -18.91
N PRO A 61 5.23 10.18 -19.82
CA PRO A 61 4.93 10.37 -21.24
C PRO A 61 4.14 9.22 -21.85
N LYS A 62 4.41 7.97 -21.42
CA LYS A 62 3.70 6.78 -21.88
C LYS A 62 2.23 6.78 -21.45
N LEU A 63 1.97 7.15 -20.19
CA LEU A 63 0.59 7.28 -19.68
C LEU A 63 -0.22 8.31 -20.47
N VAL A 64 0.41 9.42 -20.88
CA VAL A 64 -0.25 10.44 -21.72
C VAL A 64 -0.53 9.88 -23.12
N SER A 65 0.42 9.17 -23.73
CA SER A 65 0.23 8.58 -25.07
C SER A 65 -0.78 7.43 -25.11
N GLU A 66 -1.01 6.73 -24.00
CA GLU A 66 -2.06 5.69 -23.94
C GLU A 66 -3.46 6.29 -23.82
N TYR A 67 -3.55 7.53 -23.34
CA TYR A 67 -4.83 8.22 -23.13
C TYR A 67 -5.28 9.08 -24.33
N MET A 68 -4.33 9.66 -25.08
CA MET A 68 -4.59 10.48 -26.27
C MET A 68 -4.52 9.68 -27.56
#